data_AF-A0A3Q3BEG7-F1
#
_entry.id   AF-A0A3Q3BEG7-F1
#
_cell.length_a   1.000
_cell.length_b   1.000
_cell.length_c   1.000
_cell.angle_alpha   90.00
_cell.angle_beta   90.00
_cell.angle_gamma   90.00
#
_symmetry.space_group_name_H-M   'P 1'
#
loop_
_entity.id
_entity.type
_entity.pdbx_description
1 polymer ?
#
loop_
_entity_poly.entity_id
_entity_poly.type
_entity_poly.pdbx_seq_one_letter_code
_entity_poly.pdbx_strand_id
1 'polypeptide(L)'
;MKLIHDCFSPLGVSTITISSMRICPNAQQQYHSRIDVLIDETFKEMISSLISKFAAVLDGVLSKLSRYDEGTFFSSVLSFTVSSLSLSSVLQKPRMDLADTYITFVRQNQDILRDCISDELYIETLFDQWYSSSMKAVCIWLMDRLDLQLHIYQLKTLIKIVKKTYRDFRLQGVLDGTLSNRSYETIYNRLTMEEATAAVKADGGLQGLSMRDSDEEDN
;
A
#
# COMPACT_ATOMS: atom_id res chain seq x y z
N MET A 1 33.16 -23.08 -29.45
CA MET A 1 33.54 -24.50 -29.57
C MET A 1 33.33 -24.90 -31.04
N LYS A 2 34.41 -25.15 -31.80
CA LYS A 2 34.38 -25.38 -33.25
C LYS A 2 33.87 -26.80 -33.55
N LEU A 3 32.87 -26.94 -34.42
CA LEU A 3 32.54 -28.22 -35.05
C LEU A 3 33.20 -28.25 -36.42
N ILE A 4 34.25 -29.05 -36.56
CA ILE A 4 34.88 -29.39 -37.84
C ILE A 4 34.06 -30.54 -38.39
N HIS A 5 33.44 -30.36 -39.56
CA HIS A 5 32.76 -31.45 -40.26
C HIS A 5 33.63 -31.83 -41.46
N ASP A 6 34.32 -32.98 -41.35
CA ASP A 6 35.10 -33.53 -42.44
C ASP A 6 34.15 -34.19 -43.45
N CYS A 7 33.98 -33.59 -44.62
CA CYS A 7 33.40 -34.25 -45.78
C CYS A 7 34.53 -34.90 -46.60
N PHE A 8 34.65 -36.22 -46.52
CA PHE A 8 35.56 -36.98 -47.38
C PHE A 8 35.13 -36.87 -48.85
N SER A 9 35.98 -36.31 -49.71
CA SER A 9 35.87 -36.40 -51.17
C SER A 9 37.01 -37.27 -51.72
N PRO A 10 36.81 -38.10 -52.77
CA PRO A 10 37.77 -39.13 -53.18
C PRO A 10 39.03 -38.63 -53.91
N LEU A 11 39.27 -37.32 -53.95
CA LEU A 11 40.44 -36.71 -54.59
C LEU A 11 41.11 -35.80 -53.55
N GLY A 12 42.23 -36.26 -53.01
CA GLY A 12 42.89 -35.74 -51.81
C GLY A 12 43.47 -34.33 -51.96
N VAL A 13 42.61 -33.31 -51.85
CA VAL A 13 43.01 -31.94 -51.50
C VAL A 13 42.05 -31.43 -50.43
N SER A 14 42.51 -31.37 -49.18
CA SER A 14 41.74 -30.79 -48.08
C SER A 14 41.88 -29.27 -48.10
N THR A 15 40.87 -28.57 -48.63
CA THR A 15 40.74 -27.13 -48.45
C THR A 15 39.96 -26.86 -47.17
N ILE A 16 40.63 -26.30 -46.16
CA ILE A 16 39.98 -25.84 -44.92
C ILE A 16 39.28 -24.52 -45.23
N THR A 17 37.97 -24.56 -45.46
CA THR A 17 37.16 -23.35 -45.56
C THR A 17 36.75 -22.91 -44.15
N ILE A 18 37.34 -21.83 -43.63
CA ILE A 18 36.87 -21.20 -42.39
C ILE A 18 35.63 -20.36 -42.75
N SER A 19 34.44 -20.92 -42.57
CA SER A 19 33.21 -20.15 -42.61
C SER A 19 33.14 -19.26 -41.37
N SER A 20 33.24 -17.94 -41.57
CA SER A 20 33.03 -16.96 -40.51
C SER A 20 31.59 -17.08 -40.00
N MET A 21 31.43 -17.47 -38.73
CA MET A 21 30.13 -17.61 -38.08
C MET A 21 29.55 -16.21 -37.88
N ARG A 22 28.68 -15.76 -38.80
CA ARG A 22 27.83 -14.60 -38.52
C ARG A 22 26.92 -14.97 -37.37
N ILE A 23 27.06 -14.29 -36.23
CA ILE A 23 26.02 -14.31 -35.19
C ILE A 23 24.80 -13.65 -35.84
N CYS A 24 23.76 -14.44 -36.11
CA CYS A 24 22.51 -13.91 -36.64
C CYS A 24 21.93 -12.90 -35.63
N PRO A 25 21.55 -11.68 -36.05
CA PRO A 25 20.97 -10.67 -35.14
C PRO A 25 19.75 -11.18 -34.37
N ASN A 26 19.06 -12.17 -34.94
CA ASN A 26 17.90 -12.86 -34.39
C ASN A 26 18.21 -13.59 -33.07
N ALA A 27 19.42 -14.12 -32.92
CA ALA A 27 19.82 -14.82 -31.71
C ALA A 27 20.07 -13.83 -30.57
N GLN A 28 20.81 -12.74 -30.82
CA GLN A 28 21.00 -11.67 -29.84
C GLN A 28 19.66 -11.03 -29.45
N GLN A 29 18.78 -10.73 -30.40
CA GLN A 29 17.45 -10.20 -30.11
C GLN A 29 16.59 -11.16 -29.28
N GLN A 30 16.67 -12.48 -29.50
CA GLN A 30 15.97 -13.48 -28.68
C GLN A 30 16.53 -13.61 -27.26
N TYR A 31 17.85 -13.49 -27.07
CA TYR A 31 18.45 -13.50 -25.74
C TYR A 31 18.10 -12.22 -24.97
N HIS A 32 18.15 -11.06 -25.63
CA HIS A 32 17.73 -9.80 -25.05
C HIS A 32 16.25 -9.84 -24.66
N SER A 33 15.35 -10.27 -25.56
CA SER A 33 13.92 -10.35 -25.24
C SER A 33 13.59 -11.33 -24.11
N ARG A 34 14.32 -12.44 -24.01
CA ARG A 34 14.11 -13.43 -22.94
C ARG A 34 14.66 -12.98 -21.59
N ILE A 35 15.75 -12.20 -21.57
CA ILE A 35 16.26 -11.58 -20.35
C ILE A 35 15.28 -10.50 -19.87
N ASP A 36 14.79 -9.66 -20.78
CA ASP A 36 13.84 -8.59 -20.45
C ASP A 36 12.53 -9.15 -19.86
N VAL A 37 11.99 -10.24 -20.43
CA VAL A 37 10.80 -10.93 -19.90
C VAL A 37 11.05 -11.45 -18.48
N LEU A 38 12.20 -12.09 -18.22
CA LEU A 38 12.53 -12.62 -16.90
C LEU A 38 12.71 -11.50 -15.86
N ILE A 39 13.27 -10.36 -16.27
CA ILE A 39 13.41 -9.17 -15.42
C ILE A 39 12.02 -8.64 -15.03
N ASP A 40 11.14 -8.44 -16.00
CA ASP A 40 9.78 -7.96 -15.77
C ASP A 40 8.96 -8.89 -14.87
N GLU A 41 9.07 -10.21 -15.07
CA GLU A 41 8.41 -11.20 -14.21
C GLU A 41 8.94 -11.12 -12.77
N THR A 42 10.25 -11.03 -12.60
CA THR A 42 10.88 -10.91 -11.28
C THR A 42 10.45 -9.64 -10.56
N PHE A 43 10.36 -8.50 -11.27
CA PHE A 43 9.89 -7.25 -10.69
C PHE A 43 8.41 -7.32 -10.29
N LYS A 44 7.55 -7.95 -11.11
CA LYS A 44 6.14 -8.15 -10.75
C LYS A 44 5.98 -8.99 -9.48
N GLU A 45 6.77 -10.06 -9.33
CA GLU A 45 6.77 -10.87 -8.12
C GLU A 45 7.25 -10.08 -6.90
N MET A 46 8.30 -9.27 -7.06
CA MET A 46 8.81 -8.39 -6.00
C MET A 46 7.76 -7.37 -5.55
N ILE A 47 7.11 -6.69 -6.50
CA ILE A 47 6.02 -5.74 -6.23
C ILE A 47 4.90 -6.47 -5.47
N SER A 48 4.41 -7.59 -5.98
CA SER A 48 3.35 -8.38 -5.34
C SER A 48 3.69 -8.77 -3.89
N SER A 49 4.94 -9.18 -3.65
CA SER A 49 5.43 -9.52 -2.31
C SER A 49 5.45 -8.31 -1.37
N LEU A 50 5.92 -7.16 -1.85
CA LEU A 50 5.93 -5.90 -1.10
C LEU A 50 4.51 -5.43 -0.77
N ILE A 51 3.62 -5.40 -1.76
CA ILE A 51 2.20 -5.03 -1.56
C ILE A 51 1.57 -5.92 -0.50
N SER A 52 1.82 -7.23 -0.54
CA SER A 52 1.30 -8.17 0.45
C SER A 52 1.79 -7.89 1.87
N LYS A 53 3.08 -7.54 2.03
CA LYS A 53 3.65 -7.16 3.34
C LYS A 53 3.07 -5.85 3.86
N PHE A 54 2.91 -4.85 3.00
CA PHE A 54 2.33 -3.57 3.38
C PHE A 54 0.85 -3.68 3.74
N ALA A 55 0.09 -4.47 2.97
CA ALA A 55 -1.30 -4.78 3.27
C ALA A 55 -1.46 -5.41 4.65
N ALA A 56 -0.58 -6.37 5.01
CA ALA A 56 -0.62 -7.01 6.33
C ALA A 56 -0.42 -6.01 7.50
N VAL A 57 0.35 -4.94 7.30
CA VAL A 57 0.51 -3.88 8.32
C VAL A 57 -0.78 -3.09 8.50
N LEU A 58 -1.44 -2.71 7.40
CA LEU A 58 -2.74 -2.05 7.44
C LEU A 58 -3.81 -2.95 8.05
N ASP A 59 -3.86 -4.23 7.68
CA ASP A 59 -4.77 -5.22 8.27
C ASP A 59 -4.55 -5.34 9.79
N GLY A 60 -3.30 -5.28 10.25
CA GLY A 60 -2.98 -5.24 11.67
C GLY A 60 -3.54 -4.00 12.38
N VAL A 61 -3.58 -2.85 11.72
CA VAL A 61 -4.21 -1.62 12.23
C VAL A 61 -5.72 -1.76 12.27
N LEU A 62 -6.33 -2.24 11.18
CA LEU A 62 -7.77 -2.45 11.05
C LEU A 62 -8.27 -3.49 12.07
N SER A 63 -7.53 -4.57 12.29
CA SER A 63 -7.83 -5.57 13.33
C SER A 63 -7.82 -4.98 14.74
N LYS A 64 -6.90 -4.06 15.04
CA LYS A 64 -6.92 -3.34 16.33
C LYS A 64 -8.12 -2.40 16.43
N LEU A 65 -8.56 -1.80 15.33
CA LEU A 65 -9.78 -0.97 15.30
C LEU A 65 -11.05 -1.78 15.51
N SER A 66 -11.12 -3.03 15.07
CA SER A 66 -12.28 -3.91 15.28
C SER A 66 -12.59 -4.17 16.76
N ARG A 67 -11.64 -3.94 17.67
CA ARG A 67 -11.87 -4.06 19.12
C ARG A 67 -12.86 -3.03 19.68
N TYR A 68 -13.18 -2.00 18.90
CA TYR A 68 -14.13 -0.95 19.24
C TYR A 68 -15.52 -1.17 18.60
N ASP A 69 -15.74 -2.30 17.94
CA ASP A 69 -17.06 -2.67 17.43
C ASP A 69 -18.04 -2.89 18.60
N GLU A 70 -19.29 -2.45 18.43
CA GLU A 70 -20.36 -2.57 19.42
C GLU A 70 -20.48 -4.03 19.91
N GLY A 71 -20.58 -4.22 21.23
CA GLY A 71 -20.67 -5.56 21.85
C GLY A 71 -19.32 -6.20 22.26
N THR A 72 -18.18 -5.57 21.96
CA THR A 72 -16.87 -6.05 22.43
C THR A 72 -16.60 -5.61 23.87
N PHE A 73 -16.14 -6.50 24.77
CA PHE A 73 -15.89 -6.23 26.21
C PHE A 73 -15.00 -5.01 26.53
N PHE A 74 -14.18 -4.53 25.58
CA PHE A 74 -13.41 -3.30 25.79
C PHE A 74 -14.26 -2.02 25.71
N SER A 75 -15.43 -2.07 25.07
CA SER A 75 -16.42 -0.99 25.15
C SER A 75 -17.01 -0.84 26.56
N SER A 76 -17.10 -1.94 27.33
CA SER A 76 -17.71 -1.97 28.66
C SER A 76 -16.71 -1.82 29.82
N VAL A 77 -15.42 -2.15 29.65
CA VAL A 77 -14.40 -2.04 30.71
C VAL A 77 -14.07 -0.58 31.10
N LEU A 78 -14.29 0.40 30.23
CA LEU A 78 -14.19 1.82 30.61
C LEU A 78 -15.38 2.31 31.44
N SER A 79 -16.55 1.67 31.34
CA SER A 79 -17.73 2.03 32.15
C SER A 79 -17.69 1.42 33.56
N PHE A 80 -16.86 0.40 33.83
CA PHE A 80 -16.86 -0.29 35.13
C PHE A 80 -15.58 -0.11 35.97
N THR A 81 -14.63 0.73 35.54
CA THR A 81 -13.39 0.99 36.33
C THR A 81 -13.13 2.47 36.65
N VAL A 82 -14.15 3.34 36.57
CA VAL A 82 -14.04 4.73 37.03
C VAL A 82 -14.89 4.94 38.29
N SER A 83 -14.44 4.39 39.41
CA SER A 83 -14.61 4.97 40.75
C SER A 83 -13.84 4.13 41.77
N SER A 84 -12.87 4.76 42.46
CA SER A 84 -11.84 4.18 43.32
C SER A 84 -10.78 3.41 42.51
N LEU A 85 -9.53 3.85 42.37
CA LEU A 85 -8.62 4.44 43.32
C LEU A 85 -7.61 5.33 42.55
N SER A 86 -7.18 6.38 43.22
CA SER A 86 -6.30 7.46 42.81
C SER A 86 -4.84 7.06 42.50
N LEU A 87 -4.60 6.17 41.52
CA LEU A 87 -3.24 5.85 41.04
C LEU A 87 -3.14 5.75 39.51
N SER A 88 -3.77 6.67 38.78
CA SER A 88 -3.74 6.66 37.30
C SER A 88 -2.65 7.53 36.69
N SER A 89 -1.80 8.20 37.49
CA SER A 89 -0.64 8.94 36.96
C SER A 89 0.53 8.02 36.56
N VAL A 90 0.48 6.73 36.90
CA VAL A 90 1.54 5.74 36.63
C VAL A 90 1.16 4.71 35.55
N LEU A 91 -0.11 4.65 35.13
CA LEU A 91 -0.50 3.93 33.91
C LEU A 91 -0.42 4.89 32.74
N GLN A 92 0.83 5.19 32.37
CA GLN A 92 1.23 5.73 31.09
C GLN A 92 0.61 4.83 30.01
N LYS A 93 -0.59 5.14 29.50
CA LYS A 93 -1.02 4.60 28.21
C LYS A 93 -0.09 5.26 27.20
N PRO A 94 0.80 4.54 26.50
CA PRO A 94 1.28 5.07 25.23
C PRO A 94 0.02 5.40 24.46
N ARG A 95 -0.19 6.67 24.13
CA ARG A 95 -1.28 7.11 23.26
C ARG A 95 -1.11 6.28 21.99
N MET A 96 -1.88 5.20 21.86
CA MET A 96 -1.75 4.28 20.74
C MET A 96 -2.33 5.01 19.52
N ASP A 97 -1.53 5.88 18.93
CA ASP A 97 -1.89 6.61 17.72
C ASP A 97 -1.62 5.68 16.54
N LEU A 98 -2.60 4.78 16.32
CA LEU A 98 -2.56 3.79 15.26
C LEU A 98 -2.42 4.45 13.89
N ALA A 99 -3.08 5.60 13.70
CA ALA A 99 -2.98 6.38 12.48
C ALA A 99 -1.56 6.92 12.29
N ASP A 100 -1.00 7.61 13.29
CA ASP A 100 0.37 8.16 13.15
C ASP A 100 1.40 7.06 12.91
N THR A 101 1.29 5.95 13.64
CA THR A 101 2.19 4.81 13.45
C THR A 101 2.11 4.27 12.02
N TYR A 102 0.89 4.14 11.47
CA TYR A 102 0.68 3.68 10.10
C TYR A 102 1.18 4.69 9.06
N ILE A 103 0.93 5.98 9.26
CA ILE A 103 1.39 7.04 8.34
C ILE A 103 2.92 7.16 8.35
N THR A 104 3.56 7.07 9.50
CA THR A 104 5.03 6.99 9.59
C THR A 104 5.56 5.78 8.83
N PHE A 105 4.93 4.62 9.00
CA PHE A 105 5.29 3.41 8.25
C PHE A 105 5.18 3.61 6.74
N VAL A 106 4.09 4.21 6.25
CA VAL A 106 3.91 4.48 4.81
C VAL A 106 5.04 5.37 4.30
N ARG A 107 5.29 6.51 4.94
CA ARG A 107 6.33 7.47 4.51
C ARG A 107 7.72 6.87 4.50
N GLN A 108 8.11 6.21 5.58
CA GLN A 108 9.43 5.57 5.67
C GLN A 108 9.65 4.54 4.57
N ASN A 109 8.62 3.75 4.23
CA ASN A 109 8.75 2.77 3.16
C ASN A 109 8.73 3.43 1.78
N GLN A 110 7.97 4.52 1.57
CA GLN A 110 8.06 5.30 0.33
C GLN A 110 9.47 5.85 0.11
N ASP A 111 10.09 6.42 1.14
CA ASP A 111 11.46 6.95 1.08
C ASP A 111 12.45 5.83 0.73
N ILE A 112 12.40 4.70 1.45
CA ILE A 112 13.27 3.54 1.18
C ILE A 112 13.08 3.02 -0.25
N LEU A 113 11.85 2.92 -0.74
CA LEU A 113 11.56 2.42 -2.09
C LEU A 113 12.06 3.37 -3.17
N ARG A 114 11.94 4.69 -2.96
CA ARG A 114 12.50 5.71 -3.86
C ARG A 114 14.03 5.67 -3.88
N ASP A 115 14.67 5.37 -2.76
CA ASP A 115 16.12 5.19 -2.70
C ASP A 115 16.60 3.88 -3.36
N CYS A 116 15.78 2.83 -3.32
CA CYS A 116 16.16 1.49 -3.80
C CYS A 116 15.79 1.21 -5.27
N ILE A 117 14.74 1.84 -5.80
CA ILE A 117 14.20 1.56 -7.13
C ILE A 117 14.44 2.78 -8.02
N SER A 118 15.44 2.71 -8.88
CA SER A 118 15.79 3.81 -9.81
C SER A 118 14.86 3.92 -11.01
N ASP A 119 14.17 2.84 -11.39
CA ASP A 119 13.27 2.85 -12.55
C ASP A 119 11.92 3.48 -12.18
N GLU A 120 11.61 4.60 -12.84
CA GLU A 120 10.41 5.39 -12.55
C GLU A 120 9.12 4.60 -12.83
N LEU A 121 9.10 3.76 -13.88
CA LEU A 121 7.89 2.99 -14.23
C LEU A 121 7.59 1.93 -13.17
N TYR A 122 8.63 1.31 -12.60
CA TYR A 122 8.45 0.31 -11.55
C TYR A 122 8.02 0.92 -10.22
N ILE A 123 8.58 2.06 -9.82
CA ILE A 123 8.17 2.74 -8.58
C ILE A 123 6.75 3.31 -8.69
N GLU A 124 6.38 3.89 -9.85
CA GLU A 124 5.01 4.34 -10.13
C GLU A 124 4.03 3.16 -10.05
N THR A 125 4.35 2.04 -10.70
CA THR A 125 3.53 0.82 -10.67
C THR A 125 3.36 0.28 -9.25
N LEU A 126 4.44 0.28 -8.46
CA LEU A 126 4.40 -0.17 -7.06
C LEU A 126 3.47 0.72 -6.23
N PHE A 127 3.63 2.05 -6.31
CA PHE A 127 2.82 2.97 -5.53
C PHE A 127 1.35 2.97 -5.93
N ASP A 128 1.05 2.85 -7.23
CA ASP A 128 -0.30 2.70 -7.74
C ASP A 128 -1.00 1.45 -7.14
N GLN A 129 -0.32 0.30 -7.17
CA GLN A 129 -0.84 -0.94 -6.62
C GLN A 129 -0.95 -0.91 -5.09
N TRP A 130 0.02 -0.31 -4.40
CA TRP A 130 0.00 -0.17 -2.95
C TRP A 130 -1.17 0.70 -2.50
N TYR A 131 -1.35 1.87 -3.11
CA TYR A 131 -2.47 2.75 -2.79
C TYR A 131 -3.81 2.05 -3.03
N SER A 132 -3.98 1.44 -4.21
CA SER A 132 -5.20 0.73 -4.58
C SER A 132 -5.53 -0.42 -3.62
N SER A 133 -4.53 -1.21 -3.24
CA SER A 133 -4.66 -2.28 -2.24
C SER A 133 -5.08 -1.74 -0.87
N SER A 134 -4.47 -0.63 -0.45
CA SER A 134 -4.76 0.02 0.84
C SER A 134 -6.21 0.52 0.89
N MET A 135 -6.66 1.24 -0.14
CA MET A 135 -8.06 1.70 -0.22
C MET A 135 -9.04 0.53 -0.28
N LYS A 136 -8.69 -0.54 -0.99
CA LYS A 136 -9.53 -1.74 -1.04
C LYS A 136 -9.68 -2.39 0.34
N ALA A 137 -8.58 -2.52 1.11
CA ALA A 137 -8.61 -3.11 2.45
C ALA A 137 -9.50 -2.31 3.41
N VAL A 138 -9.34 -0.98 3.43
CA VAL A 138 -10.21 -0.10 4.26
C VAL A 138 -11.67 -0.19 3.82
N CYS A 139 -11.93 -0.20 2.52
CA CYS A 139 -13.28 -0.31 1.97
C CYS A 139 -13.96 -1.62 2.40
N ILE A 140 -13.27 -2.76 2.27
CA ILE A 140 -13.76 -4.07 2.73
C ILE A 140 -14.06 -4.04 4.22
N TRP A 141 -13.14 -3.51 5.03
CA TRP A 141 -13.33 -3.43 6.48
C TRP A 141 -14.55 -2.59 6.88
N LEU A 142 -14.85 -1.52 6.15
CA LEU A 142 -16.06 -0.72 6.34
C LEU A 142 -17.32 -1.42 5.84
N MET A 143 -17.23 -2.21 4.76
CA MET A 143 -18.35 -2.99 4.24
C MET A 143 -18.83 -4.06 5.22
N ASP A 144 -17.90 -4.68 5.97
CA ASP A 144 -18.25 -5.62 7.05
C ASP A 144 -19.00 -4.94 8.22
N ARG A 145 -19.11 -3.60 8.22
CA ARG A 145 -19.70 -2.76 9.26
C ARG A 145 -20.72 -1.76 8.67
N LEU A 146 -21.44 -2.15 7.62
CA LEU A 146 -22.45 -1.29 6.99
C LEU A 146 -23.60 -0.95 7.94
N ASP A 147 -24.03 -1.91 8.75
CA ASP A 147 -25.16 -1.76 9.67
C ASP A 147 -24.76 -1.28 11.07
N LEU A 148 -23.46 -1.09 11.32
CA LEU A 148 -22.92 -0.62 12.60
C LEU A 148 -22.54 0.86 12.53
N GLN A 149 -22.81 1.62 13.58
CA GLN A 149 -22.25 2.97 13.72
C GLN A 149 -20.76 2.85 14.09
N LEU A 150 -19.89 3.63 13.43
CA LEU A 150 -18.48 3.63 13.80
C LEU A 150 -18.27 4.31 15.16
N HIS A 151 -17.46 3.69 16.01
CA HIS A 151 -16.99 4.32 17.23
C HIS A 151 -16.14 5.56 16.88
N ILE A 152 -16.24 6.63 17.68
CA ILE A 152 -15.55 7.91 17.39
C ILE A 152 -14.04 7.78 17.19
N TYR A 153 -13.40 6.84 17.90
CA TYR A 153 -11.98 6.54 17.71
C TYR A 153 -11.70 5.82 16.38
N GLN A 154 -12.55 4.90 15.94
CA GLN A 154 -12.44 4.26 14.63
C GLN A 154 -12.56 5.31 13.54
N LEU A 155 -13.60 6.15 13.63
CA LEU A 155 -13.86 7.24 12.70
C LEU A 155 -12.66 8.20 12.59
N LYS A 156 -12.18 8.75 13.70
CA LYS A 156 -11.02 9.67 13.71
C LYS A 156 -9.76 9.02 13.15
N THR A 157 -9.51 7.74 13.47
CA THR A 157 -8.34 7.00 12.96
C THR A 157 -8.42 6.78 11.45
N LEU A 158 -9.57 6.32 10.95
CA LEU A 158 -9.78 6.05 9.53
C LEU A 158 -9.73 7.33 8.68
N ILE A 159 -10.36 8.43 9.13
CA ILE A 159 -10.27 9.74 8.49
C ILE A 159 -8.80 10.14 8.33
N LYS A 160 -8.02 10.07 9.42
CA LYS A 160 -6.61 10.44 9.41
C LYS A 160 -5.79 9.56 8.46
N ILE A 161 -5.98 8.23 8.50
CA ILE A 161 -5.30 7.29 7.61
C ILE A 161 -5.63 7.59 6.14
N VAL A 162 -6.91 7.71 5.80
CA VAL A 162 -7.37 7.92 4.41
C VAL A 162 -6.85 9.24 3.87
N LYS A 163 -7.03 10.36 4.59
CA LYS A 163 -6.57 11.69 4.14
C LYS A 163 -5.07 11.76 3.96
N LYS A 164 -4.30 11.29 4.95
CA LYS A 164 -2.82 11.36 4.89
C LYS A 164 -2.27 10.41 3.83
N THR A 165 -2.82 9.19 3.71
CA THR A 165 -2.41 8.24 2.66
C THR A 165 -2.71 8.81 1.27
N TYR A 166 -3.92 9.34 1.02
CA TYR A 166 -4.25 9.99 -0.25
C TYR A 166 -3.22 11.07 -0.62
N ARG A 167 -2.95 11.98 0.31
CA ARG A 167 -2.00 13.08 0.08
C ARG A 167 -0.59 12.59 -0.15
N ASP A 168 -0.11 11.66 0.68
CA ASP A 168 1.26 11.17 0.61
C ASP A 168 1.50 10.40 -0.70
N PHE A 169 0.53 9.61 -1.19
CA PHE A 169 0.62 8.93 -2.50
C PHE A 169 0.45 9.89 -3.69
N ARG A 170 -0.37 10.93 -3.57
CA ARG A 170 -0.44 12.00 -4.58
C ARG A 170 0.92 12.69 -4.76
N LEU A 171 1.62 12.97 -3.67
CA LEU A 171 2.96 13.56 -3.71
C LEU A 171 4.02 12.63 -4.33
N GLN A 172 3.77 11.32 -4.32
CA GLN A 172 4.63 10.33 -4.97
C GLN A 172 4.34 10.12 -6.47
N GLY A 173 3.36 10.85 -7.04
CA GLY A 173 3.03 10.81 -8.46
C GLY A 173 1.91 9.84 -8.84
N VAL A 174 1.19 9.25 -7.88
CA VAL A 174 0.02 8.41 -8.21
C VAL A 174 -1.05 9.26 -8.88
N LEU A 175 -1.53 8.80 -10.04
CA LEU A 175 -2.48 9.55 -10.87
C LEU A 175 -3.84 9.73 -10.21
N ASP A 176 -4.50 10.85 -10.47
CA ASP A 176 -5.83 11.18 -9.92
C ASP A 176 -6.88 10.10 -10.21
N GLY A 177 -6.80 9.46 -11.39
CA GLY A 177 -7.70 8.36 -11.75
C GLY A 177 -7.57 7.14 -10.83
N THR A 178 -6.37 6.87 -10.29
CA THR A 178 -6.17 5.83 -9.29
C THR A 178 -6.49 6.34 -7.88
N LEU A 179 -6.12 7.60 -7.57
CA LEU A 179 -6.39 8.21 -6.28
C LEU A 179 -7.90 8.25 -5.96
N SER A 180 -8.72 8.61 -6.96
CA SER A 180 -10.19 8.68 -6.88
C SER A 180 -10.89 7.35 -7.26
N ASN A 181 -10.23 6.22 -7.04
CA ASN A 181 -10.82 4.92 -7.36
C ASN A 181 -12.12 4.65 -6.59
N ARG A 182 -12.92 3.69 -7.07
CA ARG A 182 -14.23 3.34 -6.47
C ARG A 182 -14.16 3.04 -4.97
N SER A 183 -13.07 2.41 -4.51
CA SER A 183 -12.89 2.07 -3.09
C SER A 183 -12.73 3.35 -2.26
N TYR A 184 -11.89 4.28 -2.71
CA TYR A 184 -11.73 5.59 -2.07
C TYR A 184 -13.05 6.35 -2.01
N GLU A 185 -13.80 6.45 -3.11
CA GLU A 185 -15.09 7.15 -3.14
C GLU A 185 -16.09 6.55 -2.16
N THR A 186 -16.12 5.21 -2.05
CA THR A 186 -17.00 4.51 -1.10
C THR A 186 -16.62 4.85 0.34
N ILE A 187 -15.32 4.83 0.65
CA ILE A 187 -14.79 5.19 1.96
C ILE A 187 -15.11 6.65 2.29
N TYR A 188 -14.80 7.57 1.37
CA TYR A 188 -14.99 9.01 1.54
C TYR A 188 -16.45 9.34 1.89
N ASN A 189 -17.39 8.78 1.12
CA ASN A 189 -18.82 8.97 1.36
C ASN A 189 -19.26 8.41 2.72
N ARG A 190 -18.81 7.20 3.09
CA ARG A 190 -19.14 6.60 4.39
C ARG A 190 -18.60 7.43 5.56
N LEU A 191 -17.33 7.82 5.52
CA LEU A 191 -16.70 8.58 6.59
C LEU A 191 -17.30 9.98 6.75
N THR A 192 -17.66 10.65 5.64
CA THR A 192 -18.33 11.96 5.68
C THR A 192 -19.71 11.88 6.35
N MET A 193 -20.48 10.83 6.05
CA MET A 193 -21.79 10.61 6.67
C MET A 193 -21.67 10.30 8.17
N GLU A 194 -20.71 9.47 8.56
CA GLU A 194 -20.41 9.14 9.96
C GLU A 194 -19.95 10.37 10.74
N GLU A 195 -19.12 11.23 10.14
CA GLU A 195 -18.67 12.50 10.72
C GLU A 195 -19.85 13.45 10.98
N ALA A 196 -20.72 13.64 9.99
CA ALA A 196 -21.92 14.46 10.14
C ALA A 196 -22.82 13.92 11.27
N THR A 197 -23.00 12.60 11.34
CA THR A 197 -23.79 11.95 12.39
C THR A 197 -23.18 12.13 13.77
N ALA A 198 -21.85 12.02 13.89
CA ALA A 198 -21.13 12.22 15.15
C ALA A 198 -21.17 13.70 15.61
N ALA A 199 -21.09 14.65 14.69
CA ALA A 199 -21.16 16.09 14.98
C ALA A 199 -22.55 16.53 15.46
N VAL A 200 -23.63 15.88 15.02
CA VAL A 200 -24.99 16.15 15.53
C VAL A 200 -25.19 15.58 16.95
N LYS A 201 -24.53 14.46 17.27
CA LYS A 201 -24.63 13.80 18.59
C LYS A 201 -23.75 14.45 19.66
N ALA A 202 -22.62 15.04 19.26
CA ALA A 202 -21.69 15.72 20.16
C ALA A 202 -21.78 17.23 19.93
N ASP A 203 -22.24 17.98 20.93
CA ASP A 203 -22.25 19.45 20.95
C ASP A 203 -20.81 20.04 20.92
N GLY A 204 -20.07 19.84 19.82
CA GLY A 204 -18.73 20.38 19.57
C GLY A 204 -17.52 19.41 19.57
N GLY A 205 -17.67 18.09 19.39
CA GLY A 205 -16.61 17.10 19.67
C GLY A 205 -15.57 16.75 18.57
N LEU A 206 -15.66 17.33 17.37
CA LEU A 206 -14.77 17.07 16.22
C LEU A 206 -13.90 18.31 15.90
N GLN A 207 -13.12 18.78 16.86
CA GLN A 207 -12.19 19.88 16.60
C GLN A 207 -11.01 19.38 15.76
N GLY A 208 -10.95 19.79 14.49
CA GLY A 208 -9.74 19.77 13.65
C GLY A 208 -9.49 18.56 12.75
N LEU A 209 -10.34 17.52 12.72
CA LEU A 209 -10.20 16.39 11.79
C LEU A 209 -11.51 16.20 11.02
N SER A 210 -11.58 16.80 9.83
CA SER A 210 -12.72 16.65 8.91
C SER A 210 -12.33 15.95 7.62
N MET A 211 -13.23 15.16 7.02
CA MET A 211 -13.03 14.61 5.68
C MET A 211 -13.01 15.68 4.58
N ARG A 212 -13.54 16.87 4.84
CA ARG A 212 -13.46 17.99 3.89
C ARG A 212 -12.00 18.46 3.74
N ASP A 213 -11.63 18.89 2.54
CA ASP A 213 -10.38 19.58 2.28
C ASP A 213 -10.42 20.94 2.97
N SER A 214 -9.97 20.95 4.22
CA SER A 214 -9.47 22.16 4.87
C SER A 214 -7.97 22.17 4.57
N ASP A 215 -7.61 22.74 3.41
CA ASP A 215 -6.25 23.17 3.09
C ASP A 215 -5.87 24.36 3.99
N GLU A 216 -5.84 24.14 5.30
CA GLU A 216 -5.10 25.00 6.22
C GLU A 216 -3.87 24.22 6.67
N GLU A 217 -2.79 24.51 5.96
CA GLU A 217 -1.44 24.08 6.23
C GLU A 217 -1.00 24.58 7.61
N ASP A 218 -0.66 23.66 8.52
CA ASP A 218 0.25 23.98 9.62
C ASP A 218 1.63 24.28 9.00
N ASN A 219 2.02 25.56 9.05
CA ASN A 219 3.39 26.05 8.81
C ASN A 219 4.33 25.67 9.95
#